data_AF-A0A7C6UBX3-F1
#
_entry.id   AF-A0A7C6UBX3-F1
#
_cell.length_a   1.000
_cell.length_b   1.000
_cell.length_c   1.000
_cell.angle_alpha   90.00
_cell.angle_beta   90.00
_cell.angle_gamma   90.00
#
_symmetry.space_group_name_H-M   'P 1'
#
loop_
_entity.id
_entity.type
_entity.pdbx_description
1 polymer ?
#
loop_
_entity_poly.entity_id
_entity_poly.type
_entity_poly.pdbx_seq_one_letter_code
_entity_poly.pdbx_strand_id
1 'polypeptide(L)'
;MIRVIWIDLIIIFLLIVSLLWGINIGLIRSIIQIMSIWISLMVSCKYYARGANLLIQWLAIPNDYADLITLFAIFVFANALLLSIGRVLSSITRYRVIRSLDRIGGSLTGLLIGIFIVGILLILVTSFPLTPEFKLEISLDQSVLAPRILHLTERLYDRTKSLLPTNFPNLAFLPEQPAGTDSGALSGEIKLINFSRLDQSTCISCHGQVDFLGYFKNQHGTTSPKFICQNCGRTSDGCQTFEGYHQMYGQCPAELGNRGYRFDCGIWSNGQFVRPTGTCPVCAFSADTSYEFIPNLKTRYIAPATITATIIANKIT
;
A
#
# COMPACT_ATOMS: atom_id res chain seq x y z
N MET A 1 22.23 -36.49 10.54
CA MET A 1 23.40 -35.62 10.81
C MET A 1 22.95 -34.20 10.53
N ILE A 2 22.81 -33.35 11.55
CA ILE A 2 22.38 -31.95 11.36
C ILE A 2 23.56 -31.19 10.75
N ARG A 3 23.49 -30.86 9.45
CA ARG A 3 24.49 -30.01 8.80
C ARG A 3 24.16 -28.56 9.12
N VAL A 4 24.89 -27.97 10.07
CA VAL A 4 24.79 -26.54 10.38
C VAL A 4 25.54 -25.78 9.28
N ILE A 5 24.82 -24.92 8.56
CA ILE A 5 25.39 -24.10 7.48
C ILE A 5 25.76 -22.73 8.04
N TRP A 6 26.64 -21.99 7.36
CA TRP A 6 27.03 -20.63 7.76
C TRP A 6 25.83 -19.68 7.98
N ILE A 7 24.73 -19.89 7.26
CA ILE A 7 23.45 -19.16 7.43
C ILE A 7 22.83 -19.45 8.80
N ASP A 8 22.81 -20.71 9.22
CA ASP A 8 22.29 -21.10 10.54
C ASP A 8 23.13 -20.46 11.66
N LEU A 9 24.46 -20.36 11.47
CA LEU A 9 25.33 -19.67 12.43
C LEU A 9 25.03 -18.17 12.53
N ILE A 10 24.74 -17.50 11.41
CA ILE A 10 24.32 -16.08 11.41
C ILE A 10 22.97 -15.93 12.11
N ILE A 11 22.00 -16.79 11.80
CA ILE A 11 20.68 -16.78 12.45
C ILE A 11 20.85 -16.95 13.96
N ILE A 12 21.62 -17.95 14.40
CA ILE A 12 21.89 -18.20 15.82
C ILE A 12 22.56 -16.99 16.47
N PHE A 13 23.56 -16.40 15.81
CA PHE A 13 24.24 -15.20 16.30
C PHE A 13 23.26 -14.03 16.51
N LEU A 14 22.41 -13.74 15.53
CA LEU A 14 21.40 -12.69 15.61
C LEU A 14 20.36 -12.94 16.71
N LEU A 15 19.95 -14.20 16.89
CA LEU A 15 19.03 -14.60 17.95
C LEU A 15 19.67 -14.44 19.33
N ILE A 16 20.94 -14.82 19.50
CA ILE A 16 21.69 -14.62 20.75
C ILE A 16 21.81 -13.12 21.07
N VAL A 17 22.18 -12.29 20.08
CA VAL A 17 22.27 -10.84 20.27
C VAL A 17 20.92 -10.27 20.70
N SER A 18 19.83 -10.69 20.06
CA SER A 18 18.48 -10.23 20.39
C SER A 18 18.02 -10.68 21.78
N LEU A 19 18.38 -11.90 22.19
CA LEU A 19 18.12 -12.42 23.53
C LEU A 19 18.88 -11.62 24.61
N LEU A 20 20.18 -11.37 24.41
CA LEU A 20 21.01 -10.56 25.31
C LEU A 20 20.49 -9.12 25.40
N TRP A 21 20.05 -8.55 24.28
CA TRP A 21 19.49 -7.22 24.26
C TRP A 21 18.15 -7.16 24.99
N GLY A 22 17.30 -8.18 24.83
CA GLY A 22 16.04 -8.33 25.56
C GLY A 22 16.22 -8.41 27.07
N ILE A 23 17.25 -9.11 27.57
CA ILE A 23 17.60 -9.15 29.00
C ILE A 23 17.87 -7.74 29.55
N ASN A 24 18.59 -6.91 28.77
CA ASN A 24 18.96 -5.56 29.18
C ASN A 24 17.77 -4.58 29.14
N ILE A 25 16.82 -4.81 28.24
CA ILE A 25 15.61 -3.97 28.10
C ILE A 25 14.58 -4.31 29.19
N GLY A 26 14.36 -5.60 29.46
CA GLY A 26 13.32 -6.07 30.40
C GLY A 26 11.94 -6.22 29.76
N LEU A 27 11.09 -7.06 30.34
CA LEU A 27 9.74 -7.37 29.87
C LEU A 27 8.83 -6.13 29.91
N ILE A 28 8.81 -5.43 31.04
CA ILE A 28 7.93 -4.30 31.31
C ILE A 28 8.19 -3.21 30.27
N ARG A 29 9.47 -2.88 30.05
CA ARG A 29 9.84 -1.86 29.05
C ARG A 29 9.50 -2.31 27.63
N SER A 30 9.68 -3.60 27.32
CA SER A 30 9.33 -4.15 26.00
C SER A 30 7.82 -4.06 25.73
N ILE A 31 6.98 -4.43 26.71
CA ILE A 31 5.51 -4.31 26.59
C ILE A 31 5.12 -2.85 26.42
N ILE A 32 5.68 -1.94 27.23
CA ILE A 32 5.37 -0.51 27.11
C ILE A 32 5.79 0.02 25.75
N GLN A 33 6.94 -0.39 25.19
CA GLN A 33 7.36 0.01 23.85
C GLN A 33 6.36 -0.45 22.78
N ILE A 34 5.95 -1.73 22.81
CA ILE A 34 4.98 -2.28 21.86
C ILE A 34 3.65 -1.53 21.98
N MET A 35 3.15 -1.34 23.20
CA MET A 35 1.89 -0.62 23.46
C MET A 35 1.99 0.85 23.06
N SER A 36 3.14 1.49 23.26
CA SER A 36 3.36 2.90 22.89
C SER A 36 3.28 3.09 21.39
N ILE A 37 3.93 2.21 20.62
CA ILE A 37 3.87 2.25 19.15
C ILE A 37 2.42 2.06 18.69
N TRP A 38 1.71 1.06 19.24
CA TRP A 38 0.31 0.78 18.91
C TRP A 38 -0.62 1.96 19.19
N ILE A 39 -0.58 2.48 20.41
CA ILE A 39 -1.46 3.58 20.84
C ILE A 39 -1.11 4.85 20.05
N SER A 40 0.17 5.15 19.86
CA SER A 40 0.60 6.35 19.13
C SER A 40 0.18 6.30 17.67
N LEU A 41 0.24 5.11 17.05
CA LEU A 41 -0.26 4.91 15.69
C LEU A 41 -1.77 5.17 15.62
N MET A 42 -2.55 4.58 16.53
CA MET A 42 -4.00 4.81 16.59
C MET A 42 -4.36 6.29 16.81
N VAL A 43 -3.67 6.95 17.74
CA VAL A 43 -3.86 8.38 18.02
C VAL A 43 -3.52 9.20 16.78
N SER A 44 -2.38 8.92 16.13
CA SER A 44 -1.98 9.63 14.93
C SER A 44 -2.99 9.46 13.78
N CYS A 45 -3.41 8.23 13.46
CA CYS A 45 -4.44 7.95 12.47
C CYS A 45 -5.78 8.63 12.78
N LYS A 46 -6.11 8.86 14.04
CA LYS A 46 -7.35 9.55 14.43
C LYS A 46 -7.26 11.07 14.31
N TYR A 47 -6.10 11.67 14.58
CA TYR A 47 -5.96 13.12 14.75
C TYR A 47 -5.16 13.82 13.64
N TYR A 48 -4.55 13.09 12.70
CA TYR A 48 -3.73 13.70 11.62
C TYR A 48 -4.50 14.75 10.82
N ALA A 49 -5.73 14.46 10.37
CA ALA A 49 -6.51 15.41 9.56
C ALA A 49 -6.81 16.72 10.31
N ARG A 50 -7.03 16.64 11.64
CA ARG A 50 -7.26 17.84 12.45
C ARG A 50 -5.99 18.66 12.62
N GLY A 51 -4.84 18.02 12.80
CA GLY A 51 -3.57 18.72 12.90
C GLY A 51 -3.09 19.28 11.54
N ALA A 52 -3.39 18.60 10.43
CA ALA A 52 -3.04 19.06 9.09
C ALA A 52 -3.74 20.36 8.74
N ASN A 53 -5.03 20.48 9.06
CA ASN A 53 -5.79 21.73 8.89
C ASN A 53 -5.17 22.91 9.66
N LEU A 54 -4.63 22.68 10.86
CA LEU A 54 -3.91 23.72 11.61
C LEU A 54 -2.58 24.06 10.94
N LEU A 55 -1.85 23.06 10.44
CA LEU A 55 -0.57 23.26 9.77
C LEU A 55 -0.71 24.05 8.46
N ILE A 56 -1.76 23.78 7.68
CA ILE A 56 -2.07 24.48 6.42
C ILE A 56 -2.33 25.97 6.67
N GLN A 57 -3.06 26.30 7.75
CA GLN A 57 -3.34 27.69 8.13
C GLN A 57 -2.08 28.49 8.45
N TRP A 58 -1.02 27.84 8.95
CA TRP A 58 0.21 28.51 9.37
C TRP A 58 1.29 28.52 8.29
N LEU A 59 1.40 27.47 7.48
CA LEU A 59 2.54 27.25 6.60
C LEU A 59 2.21 27.14 5.10
N ALA A 60 0.94 27.24 4.69
CA ALA A 60 0.50 27.20 3.29
C ALA A 60 1.12 26.03 2.47
N ILE A 61 1.29 24.86 3.10
CA ILE A 61 1.81 23.63 2.48
C ILE A 61 0.65 22.90 1.79
N PRO A 62 0.89 22.16 0.68
CA PRO A 62 -0.13 21.31 0.07
C PRO A 62 -0.67 20.22 1.02
N ASN A 63 -1.96 19.92 0.91
CA ASN A 63 -2.71 19.07 1.86
C ASN A 63 -2.06 17.70 2.11
N ASP A 64 -1.58 17.02 1.06
CA ASP A 64 -1.03 15.66 1.17
C ASP A 64 0.24 15.62 2.03
N TYR A 65 1.11 16.63 1.87
CA TYR A 65 2.31 16.77 2.70
C TYR A 65 1.94 17.17 4.13
N ALA A 66 0.92 18.01 4.31
CA ALA A 66 0.46 18.42 5.63
C ALA A 66 -0.09 17.22 6.42
N ASP A 67 -0.83 16.31 5.79
CA ASP A 67 -1.34 15.08 6.41
C ASP A 67 -0.21 14.16 6.84
N LEU A 68 0.77 13.91 5.97
CA LEU A 68 1.93 13.06 6.27
C LEU A 68 2.78 13.65 7.40
N ILE A 69 3.12 14.93 7.30
CA ILE A 69 3.92 15.64 8.30
C ILE A 69 3.22 15.61 9.66
N THR A 70 1.91 15.88 9.68
CA THR A 70 1.14 15.89 10.91
C THR A 70 1.02 14.48 11.51
N LEU A 71 0.76 13.46 10.68
CA LEU A 71 0.72 12.07 11.13
C LEU A 71 2.05 11.69 11.79
N PHE A 72 3.18 11.99 11.14
CA PHE A 72 4.49 11.68 11.69
C PHE A 72 4.77 12.48 12.97
N ALA A 73 4.46 13.77 12.98
CA ALA A 73 4.64 14.63 14.15
C ALA A 73 3.84 14.14 15.37
N ILE A 74 2.55 13.84 15.19
CA ILE A 74 1.70 13.32 16.26
C ILE A 74 2.20 11.95 16.73
N PHE A 75 2.57 11.06 15.81
CA PHE A 75 3.10 9.74 16.16
C PHE A 75 4.37 9.85 17.00
N VAL A 76 5.36 10.62 16.55
CA VAL A 76 6.63 10.81 17.27
C VAL A 76 6.38 11.42 18.64
N PHE A 77 5.53 12.46 18.71
CA PHE A 77 5.22 13.13 19.96
C PHE A 77 4.50 12.21 20.97
N ALA A 78 3.43 11.54 20.53
CA ALA A 78 2.67 10.62 21.37
C ALA A 78 3.55 9.45 21.86
N ASN A 79 4.38 8.90 20.96
CA ASN A 79 5.26 7.79 21.30
C ASN A 79 6.35 8.22 22.29
N ALA A 80 6.97 9.39 22.07
CA ALA A 80 7.94 9.94 23.00
C ALA A 80 7.35 10.18 24.40
N LEU A 81 6.09 10.66 24.46
CA LEU A 81 5.38 10.88 25.71
C LEU A 81 5.10 9.56 26.45
N LEU A 82 4.52 8.57 25.77
CA LEU A 82 4.20 7.26 26.35
C LEU A 82 5.45 6.51 26.80
N LEU A 83 6.53 6.55 26.01
CA LEU A 83 7.82 5.96 26.40
C LEU A 83 8.42 6.66 27.63
N SER A 84 8.29 7.98 27.73
CA SER A 84 8.78 8.74 28.89
C SER A 84 8.02 8.37 30.16
N ILE A 85 6.69 8.26 30.08
CA ILE A 85 5.85 7.74 31.17
C ILE A 85 6.27 6.31 31.54
N GLY A 86 6.51 5.48 30.52
CA GLY A 86 6.98 4.11 30.70
C GLY A 86 8.30 4.00 31.46
N ARG A 87 9.26 4.89 31.15
CA ARG A 87 10.53 4.95 31.87
C ARG A 87 10.33 5.29 33.34
N VAL A 88 9.49 6.28 33.64
CA VAL A 88 9.17 6.66 35.03
C VAL A 88 8.51 5.50 35.77
N LEU A 89 7.51 4.85 35.16
CA LEU A 89 6.80 3.72 35.75
C LEU A 89 7.74 2.52 36.01
N SER A 90 8.64 2.23 35.07
CA SER A 90 9.66 1.18 35.23
C SER A 90 10.70 1.47 36.32
N SER A 91 10.88 2.73 36.70
CA SER A 91 11.81 3.11 37.78
C SER A 91 11.27 2.78 39.18
N ILE A 92 9.94 2.70 39.31
CA ILE A 92 9.22 2.50 40.58
C ILE A 92 9.18 1.00 40.96
N THR A 93 9.26 0.08 40.00
CA THR A 93 9.14 -1.37 40.21
C THR A 93 10.44 -2.06 40.70
N ARG A 94 11.24 -1.36 41.52
CA ARG A 94 12.63 -1.73 41.88
C ARG A 94 12.77 -2.89 42.90
N TYR A 95 11.77 -3.75 43.06
CA TYR A 95 11.87 -4.90 43.96
C TYR A 95 12.74 -6.02 43.37
N ARG A 96 13.59 -6.64 44.20
CA ARG A 96 14.63 -7.61 43.78
C ARG A 96 14.06 -8.83 43.03
N VAL A 97 12.87 -9.31 43.42
CA VAL A 97 12.20 -10.46 42.78
C VAL A 97 11.58 -10.08 41.43
N ILE A 98 10.91 -8.92 41.36
CA ILE A 98 10.30 -8.39 40.12
C ILE A 98 11.38 -8.15 39.06
N ARG A 99 12.57 -7.69 39.46
CA ARG A 99 13.70 -7.46 38.55
C ARG A 99 14.21 -8.73 37.86
N SER A 100 14.21 -9.87 38.53
CA SER A 100 14.66 -11.13 37.91
C SER A 100 13.62 -11.65 36.92
N LEU A 101 12.34 -11.56 37.28
CA LEU A 101 11.24 -11.97 36.40
C LEU A 101 11.15 -11.06 35.17
N ASP A 102 11.37 -9.76 35.34
CA ASP A 102 11.43 -8.76 34.27
C ASP A 102 12.56 -9.05 33.26
N ARG A 103 13.73 -9.46 33.74
CA ARG A 103 14.85 -9.86 32.87
C ARG A 103 14.58 -11.14 32.10
N ILE A 104 14.01 -12.16 32.75
CA ILE A 104 13.66 -13.43 32.10
C ILE A 104 12.59 -13.18 31.03
N GLY A 105 11.54 -12.43 31.36
CA GLY A 105 10.52 -12.05 30.40
C GLY A 105 11.10 -11.20 29.27
N GLY A 106 12.01 -10.27 29.57
CA GLY A 106 12.71 -9.47 28.57
C GLY A 106 13.52 -10.32 27.60
N SER A 107 14.18 -11.39 28.09
CA SER A 107 14.90 -12.34 27.23
C SER A 107 13.95 -13.04 26.24
N LEU A 108 12.77 -13.45 26.71
CA LEU A 108 11.78 -14.14 25.89
C LEU A 108 11.18 -13.19 24.85
N THR A 109 10.84 -11.96 25.24
CA THR A 109 10.34 -10.94 24.32
C THR A 109 11.42 -10.54 23.31
N GLY A 110 12.67 -10.38 23.73
CA GLY A 110 13.79 -10.10 22.85
C GLY A 110 14.04 -11.21 21.84
N LEU A 111 13.90 -12.48 22.25
CA LEU A 111 13.99 -13.61 21.34
C LEU A 111 12.84 -13.59 20.30
N LEU A 112 11.60 -13.34 20.72
CA LEU A 112 10.45 -13.23 19.81
C LEU A 112 10.64 -12.11 18.79
N ILE A 113 11.06 -10.94 19.24
CA ILE A 113 11.38 -9.79 18.37
C ILE A 113 12.53 -10.15 17.43
N GLY A 114 13.57 -10.81 17.93
CA GLY A 114 14.71 -11.29 17.14
C GLY A 114 14.31 -12.26 16.04
N ILE A 115 13.45 -13.24 16.34
CA ILE A 115 12.89 -14.17 15.34
C ILE A 115 12.15 -13.38 14.25
N PHE A 116 11.35 -12.39 14.63
CA PHE A 116 10.60 -11.57 13.68
C PHE A 116 11.51 -10.72 12.79
N ILE A 117 12.54 -10.09 13.37
CA ILE A 117 13.54 -9.30 12.62
C ILE A 117 14.30 -10.20 11.64
N VAL A 118 14.80 -11.35 12.10
CA VAL A 118 15.50 -12.31 11.25
C VAL A 118 14.58 -12.83 10.14
N GLY A 119 13.32 -13.12 10.45
CA GLY A 119 12.31 -13.54 9.46
C GLY A 119 12.08 -12.49 8.38
N ILE A 120 11.87 -11.23 8.75
CA ILE A 120 11.74 -10.12 7.78
C ILE A 120 13.01 -10.00 6.93
N LEU A 121 14.20 -10.11 7.55
CA LEU A 121 15.46 -10.00 6.83
C LEU A 121 15.64 -11.15 5.83
N LEU A 122 15.25 -12.38 6.19
CA LEU A 122 15.22 -13.52 5.27
C LEU A 122 14.25 -13.29 4.12
N ILE A 123 13.03 -12.80 4.38
CA ILE A 123 12.03 -12.47 3.34
C ILE A 123 12.59 -11.40 2.38
N LEU A 124 13.24 -10.36 2.89
CA LEU A 124 13.86 -9.32 2.06
C LEU A 124 14.97 -9.92 1.19
N VAL A 125 15.85 -10.73 1.75
CA VAL A 125 16.92 -11.39 1.00
C VAL A 125 16.38 -12.33 -0.08
N THR A 126 15.26 -13.03 0.17
CA THR A 126 14.63 -13.91 -0.84
C THR A 126 13.81 -13.15 -1.88
N SER A 127 13.24 -12.00 -1.52
CA SER A 127 12.35 -11.24 -2.40
C SER A 127 13.09 -10.25 -3.30
N PHE A 128 14.27 -9.78 -2.89
CA PHE A 128 15.10 -8.87 -3.68
C PHE A 128 16.20 -9.66 -4.41
N PRO A 129 16.08 -9.87 -5.74
CA PRO A 129 17.18 -10.44 -6.52
C PRO A 129 18.29 -9.39 -6.64
N LEU A 130 19.21 -9.38 -5.67
CA LEU A 130 20.39 -8.53 -5.67
C LEU A 130 21.36 -9.03 -6.75
N THR A 131 21.12 -8.62 -8.00
CA THR A 131 21.96 -8.87 -9.21
C THR A 131 22.11 -10.34 -9.65
N PRO A 132 22.11 -10.65 -10.96
CA PRO A 132 22.25 -12.02 -11.47
C PRO A 132 23.61 -12.67 -11.16
N GLU A 133 24.64 -11.87 -10.86
CA GLU A 133 25.99 -12.33 -10.49
C GLU A 133 26.09 -12.72 -9.00
N PHE A 134 25.23 -12.15 -8.15
CA PHE A 134 24.98 -12.58 -6.78
C PHE A 134 23.70 -13.42 -6.72
N LYS A 135 23.55 -14.39 -7.64
CA LYS A 135 22.84 -15.63 -7.29
C LYS A 135 23.66 -16.34 -6.23
N LEU A 136 23.57 -15.79 -5.03
CA LEU A 136 23.87 -16.48 -3.80
C LEU A 136 22.93 -17.69 -3.88
N GLU A 137 23.45 -18.83 -4.32
CA GLU A 137 22.84 -20.16 -4.13
C GLU A 137 22.78 -20.39 -2.62
N ILE A 138 22.04 -19.53 -1.93
CA ILE A 138 21.65 -19.64 -0.54
C ILE A 138 20.82 -20.90 -0.58
N SER A 139 21.48 -21.99 -0.20
CA SER A 139 20.89 -23.31 -0.06
C SER A 139 19.92 -23.26 1.12
N LEU A 140 18.87 -22.43 1.02
CA LEU A 140 17.82 -22.27 2.03
C LEU A 140 17.16 -23.61 2.31
N ASP A 141 17.04 -24.44 1.28
CA ASP A 141 16.55 -25.82 1.36
C ASP A 141 17.42 -26.74 2.23
N GLN A 142 18.68 -26.37 2.46
CA GLN A 142 19.59 -27.13 3.32
C GLN A 142 19.67 -26.57 4.75
N SER A 143 19.15 -25.35 5.01
CA SER A 143 19.11 -24.76 6.35
C SER A 143 17.97 -25.35 7.17
N VAL A 144 18.25 -25.75 8.41
CA VAL A 144 17.25 -26.31 9.32
C VAL A 144 16.40 -25.21 9.97
N LEU A 145 16.98 -24.02 10.17
CA LEU A 145 16.35 -22.92 10.92
C LEU A 145 15.59 -21.93 10.04
N ALA A 146 16.10 -21.63 8.84
CA ALA A 146 15.52 -20.64 7.93
C ALA A 146 14.05 -20.94 7.56
N PRO A 147 13.66 -22.13 7.05
CA PRO A 147 12.27 -22.39 6.67
C PRO A 147 11.31 -22.34 7.86
N ARG A 148 11.78 -22.73 9.06
CA ARG A 148 10.95 -22.70 10.27
C ARG A 148 10.69 -21.26 10.75
N ILE A 149 11.69 -20.39 10.68
CA ILE A 149 11.54 -18.96 11.03
C ILE A 149 10.66 -18.25 10.01
N LEU A 150 10.82 -18.55 8.72
CA LEU A 150 9.99 -17.99 7.64
C LEU A 150 8.51 -18.32 7.86
N HIS A 151 8.16 -19.59 8.03
CA HIS A 151 6.77 -19.99 8.29
C HIS A 151 6.17 -19.37 9.57
N LEU A 152 6.98 -19.22 10.62
CA LEU A 152 6.52 -18.58 11.85
C LEU A 152 6.22 -17.09 11.60
N THR A 153 7.09 -16.43 10.85
CA THR A 153 6.99 -15.00 10.52
C THR A 153 5.78 -14.73 9.63
N GLU A 154 5.54 -15.55 8.60
CA GLU A 154 4.36 -15.47 7.72
C GLU A 154 3.05 -15.62 8.51
N ARG A 155 2.95 -16.64 9.37
CA ARG A 155 1.75 -16.86 10.20
C ARG A 155 1.48 -15.70 11.15
N LEU A 156 2.53 -15.15 11.76
CA LEU A 156 2.41 -14.00 12.64
C LEU A 156 1.98 -12.76 11.84
N TYR A 157 2.54 -12.54 10.66
CA TYR A 157 2.15 -11.46 9.77
C TYR A 157 0.65 -11.52 9.42
N ASP A 158 0.16 -12.67 8.96
CA ASP A 158 -1.24 -12.85 8.59
C ASP A 158 -2.19 -12.61 9.77
N ARG A 159 -1.80 -13.04 10.98
CA ARG A 159 -2.57 -12.81 12.20
C ARG A 159 -2.58 -11.35 12.65
N THR A 160 -1.48 -10.63 12.44
CA THR A 160 -1.30 -9.27 12.94
C THR A 160 -1.87 -8.23 11.97
N LYS A 161 -2.00 -8.57 10.67
CA LYS A 161 -2.55 -7.70 9.63
C LYS A 161 -3.94 -7.15 9.98
N SER A 162 -4.78 -7.93 10.66
CA SER A 162 -6.12 -7.52 11.09
C SER A 162 -6.13 -6.51 12.24
N LEU A 163 -5.02 -6.39 12.98
CA LEU A 163 -4.91 -5.45 14.08
C LEU A 163 -4.55 -4.05 13.56
N LEU A 164 -3.84 -3.93 12.43
CA LEU A 164 -3.35 -2.64 11.96
C LEU A 164 -4.53 -1.70 11.67
N PRO A 165 -4.47 -0.43 12.12
CA PRO A 165 -5.53 0.52 11.84
C PRO A 165 -5.64 0.74 10.32
N THR A 166 -6.82 0.47 9.76
CA THR A 166 -7.09 0.55 8.32
C THR A 166 -7.16 1.99 7.78
N ASN A 167 -7.13 2.98 8.66
CA ASN A 167 -7.18 4.42 8.33
C ASN A 167 -5.76 5.02 8.27
N PHE A 168 -4.94 4.52 7.35
CA PHE A 168 -3.75 5.26 6.94
C PHE A 168 -4.17 6.42 6.04
N PRO A 169 -3.48 7.58 6.07
CA PRO A 169 -3.66 8.59 5.03
C PRO A 169 -3.42 7.93 3.66
N ASN A 170 -4.15 8.34 2.63
CA ASN A 170 -3.97 7.85 1.27
C ASN A 170 -2.60 8.32 0.75
N LEU A 171 -1.54 7.56 1.07
CA LEU A 171 -0.17 7.81 0.63
C LEU A 171 0.07 7.38 -0.82
N ALA A 172 -0.91 6.74 -1.42
CA ALA A 172 -0.92 6.38 -2.83
C ALA A 172 -1.79 7.38 -3.59
N PHE A 173 -1.28 7.90 -4.71
CA PHE A 173 -2.04 8.60 -5.76
C PHE A 173 -3.02 7.63 -6.47
N LEU A 174 -3.74 6.81 -5.72
CA LEU A 174 -4.79 5.96 -6.22
C LEU A 174 -6.10 6.74 -6.12
N PRO A 175 -6.95 6.71 -7.16
CA PRO A 175 -8.29 7.28 -7.07
C PRO A 175 -9.00 6.63 -5.89
N GLU A 176 -9.65 7.48 -5.11
CA GLU A 176 -10.38 7.17 -3.89
C GLU A 176 -11.23 5.89 -4.05
N GLN A 177 -10.71 4.75 -3.58
CA GLN A 177 -11.52 3.55 -3.40
C GLN A 177 -12.30 3.74 -2.10
N PRO A 178 -13.65 3.68 -2.13
CA PRO A 178 -14.44 3.82 -0.91
C PRO A 178 -14.14 2.68 0.07
N ALA A 179 -14.23 3.02 1.36
CA ALA A 179 -13.97 2.14 2.48
C ALA A 179 -14.74 0.81 2.36
N GLY A 180 -14.01 -0.30 2.21
CA GLY A 180 -14.60 -1.64 2.16
C GLY A 180 -13.88 -2.66 1.26
N THR A 181 -12.84 -2.26 0.51
CA THR A 181 -12.06 -3.20 -0.31
C THR A 181 -10.69 -3.42 0.32
N ASP A 182 -10.38 -4.68 0.61
CA ASP A 182 -9.15 -5.11 1.27
C ASP A 182 -7.90 -4.47 0.65
N SER A 183 -7.16 -3.69 1.45
CA SER A 183 -5.85 -3.13 1.13
C SER A 183 -4.75 -4.20 0.96
N GLY A 184 -5.14 -5.46 0.76
CA GLY A 184 -4.28 -6.64 0.74
C GLY A 184 -3.62 -6.93 -0.60
N ALA A 185 -3.87 -6.16 -1.65
CA ALA A 185 -3.20 -6.33 -2.93
C ALA A 185 -2.05 -5.33 -3.10
N LEU A 186 -1.07 -5.38 -2.21
CA LEU A 186 0.26 -4.80 -2.46
C LEU A 186 1.00 -5.70 -3.46
N SER A 187 0.50 -5.74 -4.70
CA SER A 187 1.12 -6.43 -5.82
C SER A 187 0.88 -5.59 -7.08
N GLY A 188 1.28 -4.32 -7.02
CA GLY A 188 1.42 -3.51 -8.21
C GLY A 188 2.76 -3.82 -8.84
N GLU A 189 2.80 -4.75 -9.80
CA GLU A 189 3.77 -4.61 -10.88
C GLU A 189 3.66 -3.17 -11.39
N ILE A 190 4.76 -2.42 -11.38
CA ILE A 190 4.78 -1.05 -11.92
C ILE A 190 4.55 -1.18 -13.43
N LYS A 191 3.28 -1.14 -13.83
CA LYS A 191 2.89 -1.18 -15.23
C LYS A 191 3.24 0.19 -15.80
N LEU A 192 4.37 0.30 -16.49
CA LEU A 192 4.72 1.52 -17.23
C LEU A 192 3.65 1.74 -18.31
N ILE A 193 2.77 2.70 -18.10
CA ILE A 193 1.74 3.10 -19.05
C ILE A 193 2.31 4.22 -19.92
N ASN A 194 2.31 4.00 -21.24
CA ASN A 194 2.58 5.07 -22.18
C ASN A 194 1.28 5.83 -22.46
N PHE A 195 1.09 6.96 -21.77
CA PHE A 195 -0.13 7.76 -21.83
C PHE A 195 -0.39 8.39 -23.21
N SER A 196 0.63 8.57 -24.05
CA SER A 196 0.40 9.09 -25.40
C SER A 196 -0.42 8.13 -26.27
N ARG A 197 -0.50 6.85 -25.91
CA ARG A 197 -1.34 5.85 -26.59
C ARG A 197 -2.82 5.91 -26.19
N LEU A 198 -3.14 6.65 -25.15
CA LEU A 198 -4.52 6.89 -24.72
C LEU A 198 -5.12 8.12 -25.40
N ASP A 199 -4.41 8.75 -26.34
CA ASP A 199 -4.98 9.77 -27.21
C ASP A 199 -6.17 9.18 -28.00
N GLN A 200 -7.21 9.98 -28.20
CA GLN A 200 -8.48 9.58 -28.82
C GLN A 200 -9.27 8.49 -28.08
N SER A 201 -8.95 8.23 -26.80
CA SER A 201 -9.72 7.29 -25.98
C SER A 201 -11.13 7.81 -25.65
N THR A 202 -11.99 6.91 -25.20
CA THR A 202 -13.42 7.14 -25.06
C THR A 202 -13.75 7.66 -23.65
N CYS A 203 -14.34 8.85 -23.55
CA CYS A 203 -14.71 9.45 -22.27
C CYS A 203 -15.80 8.63 -21.54
N ILE A 204 -15.59 8.35 -20.25
CA ILE A 204 -16.56 7.57 -19.44
C ILE A 204 -17.88 8.29 -19.18
N SER A 205 -17.93 9.62 -19.37
CA SER A 205 -19.12 10.44 -19.09
C SER A 205 -20.04 10.57 -20.28
N CYS A 206 -19.50 10.87 -21.46
CA CYS A 206 -20.29 11.21 -22.64
C CYS A 206 -19.98 10.34 -23.86
N HIS A 207 -19.08 9.36 -23.73
CA HIS A 207 -18.61 8.49 -24.81
C HIS A 207 -17.96 9.24 -25.99
N GLY A 208 -17.64 10.53 -25.84
CA GLY A 208 -16.88 11.30 -26.82
C GLY A 208 -15.38 11.04 -26.72
N GLN A 209 -14.64 11.38 -27.77
CA GLN A 209 -13.18 11.26 -27.81
C GLN A 209 -12.49 12.27 -26.87
N VAL A 210 -11.35 11.85 -26.32
CA VAL A 210 -10.47 12.71 -25.52
C VAL A 210 -9.13 12.91 -26.20
N ASP A 211 -8.56 14.10 -26.05
CA ASP A 211 -7.24 14.44 -26.58
C ASP A 211 -6.21 14.45 -25.47
N PHE A 212 -5.04 13.89 -25.74
CA PHE A 212 -3.87 13.99 -24.90
C PHE A 212 -3.14 15.31 -25.14
N LEU A 213 -3.13 16.19 -24.14
CA LEU A 213 -2.50 17.50 -24.24
C LEU A 213 -1.01 17.48 -23.89
N GLY A 214 -0.50 16.37 -23.34
CA GLY A 214 0.86 16.28 -22.81
C GLY A 214 0.90 16.25 -21.28
N TYR A 215 2.06 16.56 -20.73
CA TYR A 215 2.32 16.52 -19.28
C TYR A 215 2.33 17.93 -18.71
N PHE A 216 1.51 18.17 -17.68
CA PHE A 216 1.37 19.47 -17.03
C PHE A 216 1.58 19.34 -15.54
N LYS A 217 2.08 20.41 -14.91
CA LYS A 217 2.15 20.53 -13.46
C LYS A 217 0.75 20.74 -12.90
N ASN A 218 0.31 19.86 -12.01
CA ASN A 218 -1.00 19.93 -11.38
C ASN A 218 -0.98 20.81 -10.12
N GLN A 219 -2.14 20.97 -9.50
CA GLN A 219 -2.33 21.76 -8.27
C GLN A 219 -1.59 21.19 -7.03
N HIS A 220 -1.21 19.91 -7.07
CA HIS A 220 -0.43 19.22 -6.03
C HIS A 220 1.09 19.35 -6.27
N GLY A 221 1.50 20.07 -7.32
CA GLY A 221 2.90 20.31 -7.65
C GLY A 221 3.61 19.17 -8.37
N THR A 222 2.90 18.08 -8.72
CA THR A 222 3.45 16.96 -9.50
C THR A 222 3.13 17.12 -11.00
N THR A 223 3.95 16.52 -11.86
CA THR A 223 3.72 16.52 -13.31
C THR A 223 2.93 15.29 -13.70
N SER A 224 1.75 15.50 -14.30
CA SER A 224 0.83 14.43 -14.67
C SER A 224 0.36 14.60 -16.12
N PRO A 225 0.05 13.51 -16.82
CA PRO A 225 -0.57 13.59 -18.15
C PRO A 225 -1.91 14.32 -18.03
N LYS A 226 -2.28 15.12 -19.03
CA LYS A 226 -3.55 15.83 -19.07
C LYS A 226 -4.30 15.47 -20.33
N PHE A 227 -5.54 15.05 -20.15
CA PHE A 227 -6.50 14.77 -21.20
C PHE A 227 -7.68 15.72 -21.09
N ILE A 228 -8.28 16.06 -22.23
CA ILE A 228 -9.52 16.83 -22.30
C ILE A 228 -10.51 16.14 -23.24
N CYS A 229 -11.75 15.99 -22.82
CA CYS A 229 -12.82 15.48 -23.68
C CYS A 229 -13.31 16.58 -24.61
N GLN A 230 -13.30 16.32 -25.92
CA GLN A 230 -13.75 17.27 -26.93
C GLN A 230 -15.26 17.53 -26.90
N ASN A 231 -16.05 16.60 -26.35
CA ASN A 231 -17.50 16.70 -26.32
C ASN A 231 -18.04 17.35 -25.03
N CYS A 232 -17.54 16.93 -23.86
CA CYS A 232 -18.04 17.43 -22.57
C CYS A 232 -17.06 18.35 -21.82
N GLY A 233 -15.87 18.59 -22.37
CA GLY A 233 -14.85 19.45 -21.76
C GLY A 233 -14.18 18.88 -20.50
N ARG A 234 -14.58 17.68 -20.04
CA ARG A 234 -14.01 17.07 -18.83
C ARG A 234 -12.52 16.81 -18.99
N THR A 235 -11.77 17.04 -17.92
CA THR A 235 -10.34 16.76 -17.86
C THR A 235 -10.03 15.57 -16.97
N SER A 236 -8.95 14.86 -17.28
CA SER A 236 -8.42 13.77 -16.45
C SER A 236 -6.96 13.50 -16.76
N ASP A 237 -6.35 12.60 -16.00
CA ASP A 237 -5.00 12.05 -16.24
C ASP A 237 -5.05 10.78 -17.12
N GLY A 238 -6.18 10.55 -17.78
CA GLY A 238 -6.49 9.34 -18.52
C GLY A 238 -7.40 8.38 -17.74
N CYS A 239 -7.56 8.56 -16.42
CA CYS A 239 -8.44 7.70 -15.63
C CYS A 239 -9.92 7.83 -16.00
N GLN A 240 -10.36 8.95 -16.60
CA GLN A 240 -11.76 9.14 -16.99
C GLN A 240 -12.04 8.72 -18.44
N THR A 241 -11.34 7.69 -18.89
CA THR A 241 -11.51 7.08 -20.22
C THR A 241 -11.72 5.58 -20.06
N PHE A 242 -12.48 4.94 -20.95
CA PHE A 242 -12.74 3.51 -20.86
C PHE A 242 -11.44 2.70 -20.99
N GLU A 243 -10.60 3.06 -21.96
CA GLU A 243 -9.32 2.44 -22.29
C GLU A 243 -8.30 2.67 -21.18
N GLY A 244 -8.17 3.91 -20.72
CA GLY A 244 -7.25 4.28 -19.64
C GLY A 244 -7.62 3.60 -18.33
N TYR A 245 -8.91 3.53 -17.97
CA TYR A 245 -9.34 2.87 -16.74
C TYR A 245 -9.04 1.36 -16.76
N HIS A 246 -9.25 0.69 -17.90
CA HIS A 246 -8.84 -0.72 -18.06
C HIS A 246 -7.33 -0.89 -17.96
N GLN A 247 -6.55 0.00 -18.58
CA GLN A 247 -5.11 -0.13 -18.61
C GLN A 247 -4.48 0.13 -17.23
N MET A 248 -4.99 1.12 -16.50
CA MET A 248 -4.51 1.52 -15.17
C MET A 248 -4.96 0.56 -14.07
N TYR A 249 -6.24 0.20 -14.06
CA TYR A 249 -6.84 -0.51 -12.92
C TYR A 249 -7.23 -1.95 -13.22
N GLY A 250 -7.17 -2.39 -14.48
CA GLY A 250 -7.57 -3.75 -14.86
C GLY A 250 -9.06 -4.05 -14.61
N GLN A 251 -9.89 -3.01 -14.58
CA GLN A 251 -11.31 -3.09 -14.24
C GLN A 251 -12.15 -2.32 -15.28
N CYS A 252 -13.42 -2.68 -15.42
CA CYS A 252 -14.34 -2.00 -16.32
C CYS A 252 -15.12 -0.88 -15.59
N PRO A 253 -15.00 0.39 -16.01
CA PRO A 253 -15.69 1.49 -15.35
C PRO A 253 -17.21 1.46 -15.58
N ALA A 254 -17.73 0.87 -16.67
CA ALA A 254 -19.17 0.65 -16.86
C ALA A 254 -19.73 -0.43 -15.91
N GLU A 255 -18.97 -1.49 -15.66
CA GLU A 255 -19.38 -2.54 -14.70
C GLU A 255 -19.44 -1.98 -13.28
N LEU A 256 -18.41 -1.24 -12.86
CA LEU A 256 -18.40 -0.53 -11.59
C LEU A 256 -19.51 0.52 -11.53
N GLY A 257 -19.71 1.27 -12.61
CA GLY A 257 -20.84 2.17 -12.75
C GLY A 257 -22.17 1.45 -12.50
N ASN A 258 -22.39 0.26 -13.08
CA ASN A 258 -23.61 -0.53 -12.83
C ASN A 258 -23.78 -0.91 -11.35
N ARG A 259 -22.68 -1.17 -10.63
CA ARG A 259 -22.67 -1.48 -9.19
C ARG A 259 -22.88 -0.29 -8.26
N GLY A 260 -22.97 0.94 -8.77
CA GLY A 260 -23.21 2.13 -7.93
C GLY A 260 -22.04 3.11 -7.85
N TYR A 261 -20.89 2.77 -8.40
CA TYR A 261 -19.68 3.58 -8.27
C TYR A 261 -19.77 4.84 -9.15
N ARG A 262 -19.15 5.93 -8.67
CA ARG A 262 -19.07 7.21 -9.37
C ARG A 262 -17.61 7.67 -9.38
N PHE A 263 -17.21 8.38 -10.42
CA PHE A 263 -15.82 8.73 -10.66
C PHE A 263 -15.64 10.23 -10.91
N ASP A 264 -14.57 10.79 -10.37
CA ASP A 264 -13.94 12.01 -10.85
C ASP A 264 -12.42 11.85 -10.71
N CYS A 265 -11.66 12.57 -11.51
CA CYS A 265 -10.19 12.50 -11.46
C CYS A 265 -9.69 13.29 -10.25
N GLY A 266 -8.88 12.68 -9.39
CA GLY A 266 -8.27 13.40 -8.27
C GLY A 266 -7.22 14.43 -8.70
N ILE A 267 -6.53 14.18 -9.83
CA ILE A 267 -5.46 15.05 -10.32
C ILE A 267 -6.00 16.25 -11.09
N TRP A 268 -6.93 16.01 -12.01
CA TRP A 268 -7.61 17.01 -12.83
C TRP A 268 -9.11 16.93 -12.57
N SER A 269 -9.50 17.29 -11.35
CA SER A 269 -10.90 17.21 -10.92
C SER A 269 -11.78 18.17 -11.71
N ASN A 270 -13.00 17.70 -11.98
CA ASN A 270 -14.05 18.49 -12.61
C ASN A 270 -15.08 18.97 -11.58
N GLY A 271 -14.94 18.58 -10.31
CA GLY A 271 -15.89 18.87 -9.25
C GLY A 271 -17.26 18.18 -9.42
N GLN A 272 -17.38 17.27 -10.38
CA GLN A 272 -18.62 16.57 -10.70
C GLN A 272 -18.36 15.09 -10.95
N PHE A 273 -18.90 14.25 -10.08
CA PHE A 273 -18.81 12.80 -10.20
C PHE A 273 -19.75 12.25 -11.28
N VAL A 274 -19.22 11.35 -12.10
CA VAL A 274 -19.96 10.70 -13.19
C VAL A 274 -20.11 9.22 -12.93
N ARG A 275 -21.26 8.66 -13.32
CA ARG A 275 -21.53 7.22 -13.25
C ARG A 275 -21.59 6.69 -14.68
N PRO A 276 -20.58 5.94 -15.15
CA PRO A 276 -20.53 5.39 -16.49
C PRO A 276 -21.64 4.35 -16.63
N THR A 277 -22.51 4.54 -17.62
CA THR A 277 -23.60 3.62 -17.95
C THR A 277 -23.52 3.21 -19.41
N GLY A 278 -24.24 2.15 -19.77
CA GLY A 278 -24.26 1.61 -21.12
C GLY A 278 -23.14 0.61 -21.40
N THR A 279 -22.94 0.33 -22.68
CA THR A 279 -21.99 -0.70 -23.13
C THR A 279 -20.56 -0.18 -23.08
N CYS A 280 -19.63 -0.99 -22.56
CA CYS A 280 -18.22 -0.65 -22.57
C CYS A 280 -17.59 -0.88 -23.96
N PRO A 281 -16.93 0.12 -24.57
CA PRO A 281 -16.29 -0.03 -25.88
C PRO A 281 -15.04 -0.94 -25.86
N VAL A 282 -14.47 -1.20 -24.68
CA VAL A 282 -13.22 -1.96 -24.52
C VAL A 282 -13.48 -3.45 -24.31
N CYS A 283 -14.43 -3.80 -23.43
CA CYS A 283 -14.71 -5.19 -23.04
C CYS A 283 -16.13 -5.65 -23.37
N ALA A 284 -16.91 -4.83 -24.07
CA ALA A 284 -18.30 -5.10 -24.46
C ALA A 284 -19.28 -5.40 -23.30
N PHE A 285 -18.90 -5.09 -22.05
CA PHE A 285 -19.82 -5.22 -20.90
C PHE A 285 -21.11 -4.42 -21.14
N SER A 286 -22.28 -5.03 -20.94
CA SER A 286 -23.59 -4.37 -20.97
C SER A 286 -24.46 -4.84 -19.79
N ALA A 287 -25.34 -3.97 -19.29
CA ALA A 287 -26.17 -4.26 -18.11
C ALA A 287 -27.35 -5.22 -18.40
N ASP A 288 -27.68 -5.46 -19.67
CA ASP A 288 -28.78 -6.36 -20.09
C ASP A 288 -28.43 -7.86 -19.95
N THR A 289 -27.15 -8.20 -19.74
CA THR A 289 -26.76 -9.57 -19.40
C THR A 289 -26.93 -9.82 -17.90
N SER A 290 -27.90 -10.66 -17.55
CA SER A 290 -28.14 -11.17 -16.19
C SER A 290 -26.84 -11.55 -15.49
N TYR A 291 -26.51 -10.84 -14.41
CA TYR A 291 -25.24 -10.95 -13.71
C TYR A 291 -25.24 -12.20 -12.80
N GLU A 292 -24.70 -13.32 -13.28
CA GLU A 292 -24.22 -14.38 -12.38
C GLU A 292 -23.02 -13.84 -11.60
N PHE A 293 -23.07 -13.98 -10.27
CA PHE A 293 -22.05 -13.54 -9.34
C PHE A 293 -20.77 -14.37 -9.53
N ILE A 294 -19.76 -13.85 -10.24
CA ILE A 294 -18.47 -14.55 -10.46
C ILE A 294 -17.45 -14.12 -9.39
N PRO A 295 -16.87 -15.03 -8.57
CA PRO A 295 -16.03 -14.69 -7.43
C PRO A 295 -14.60 -14.25 -7.76
N ASN A 296 -14.21 -14.18 -9.04
CA ASN A 296 -12.80 -14.02 -9.43
C ASN A 296 -12.63 -13.06 -10.63
N LEU A 297 -12.39 -11.78 -10.34
CA LEU A 297 -12.16 -10.71 -11.32
C LEU A 297 -10.82 -10.81 -12.09
N LYS A 298 -9.88 -11.66 -11.66
CA LYS A 298 -8.53 -11.76 -12.27
C LYS A 298 -8.48 -12.53 -13.60
N THR A 299 -9.44 -13.41 -13.90
CA THR A 299 -9.32 -14.34 -15.02
C THR A 299 -9.90 -13.86 -16.36
N ARG A 300 -10.51 -12.66 -16.41
CA ARG A 300 -11.08 -12.12 -17.67
C ARG A 300 -10.15 -11.18 -18.45
N TYR A 301 -9.10 -10.65 -17.84
CA TYR A 301 -8.23 -9.64 -18.44
C TYR A 301 -6.84 -10.21 -18.79
N ILE A 302 -6.83 -11.28 -19.56
CA ILE A 302 -5.66 -11.66 -20.36
C ILE A 302 -5.87 -11.00 -21.73
N ALA A 303 -4.98 -10.09 -22.10
CA ALA A 303 -5.06 -9.27 -23.30
C ALA A 303 -5.28 -10.12 -24.57
N PRO A 304 -6.19 -9.75 -25.48
CA PRO A 304 -6.01 -10.10 -26.87
C PRO A 304 -4.92 -9.18 -27.43
N ALA A 305 -3.80 -9.79 -27.83
CA ALA A 305 -2.86 -9.16 -28.72
C ALA A 305 -3.57 -8.76 -30.02
N THR A 306 -3.23 -7.56 -30.53
CA THR A 306 -3.47 -7.10 -31.91
C THR A 306 -4.93 -6.99 -32.36
N ILE A 307 -5.46 -5.77 -32.38
CA ILE A 307 -6.50 -5.38 -33.36
C ILE A 307 -5.90 -4.27 -34.22
N THR A 308 -5.57 -4.66 -35.45
CA THR A 308 -5.13 -3.82 -36.56
C THR A 308 -6.14 -2.71 -36.85
N ALA A 309 -5.62 -1.51 -37.05
CA ALA A 309 -6.38 -0.36 -37.53
C ALA A 309 -6.96 -0.65 -38.92
N THR A 310 -8.29 -0.62 -39.05
CA THR A 310 -8.96 -0.54 -40.35
C THR A 310 -9.47 0.88 -40.52
N ILE A 311 -8.70 1.68 -41.25
CA ILE A 311 -9.09 2.99 -41.76
C ILE A 311 -10.22 2.75 -42.78
N ILE A 312 -11.45 3.13 -42.45
CA ILE A 312 -12.50 3.28 -43.46
C ILE A 312 -12.49 4.75 -43.89
N ALA A 313 -11.78 4.99 -44.99
CA ALA A 313 -11.89 6.23 -45.75
C ALA A 313 -13.28 6.26 -46.41
N ASN A 314 -14.16 7.13 -45.92
CA ASN A 314 -15.38 7.49 -46.64
C ASN A 314 -15.09 8.68 -47.56
N LYS A 315 -15.14 8.36 -48.85
CA LYS A 315 -15.10 9.23 -50.02
C LYS A 315 -16.34 10.13 -49.99
N ILE A 316 -16.15 11.45 -49.92
CA ILE A 316 -17.18 12.43 -50.28
C ILE A 316 -16.70 13.08 -51.59
N THR A 317 -17.51 12.86 -52.64
CA THR A 317 -17.51 13.45 -53.99
C THR A 317 -16.24 13.33 -54.82
#